data_AF-A0A925MNE5-F1
#
_entry.id   AF-A0A925MNE5-F1
#
_cell.length_a   1.000
_cell.length_b   1.000
_cell.length_c   1.000
_cell.angle_alpha   90.00
_cell.angle_beta   90.00
_cell.angle_gamma   90.00
#
_symmetry.space_group_name_H-M   'P 1'
#
loop_
_entity.id
_entity.type
_entity.pdbx_description
1 polymer ?
#
loop_
_entity_poly.entity_id
_entity_poly.type
_entity_poly.pdbx_seq_one_letter_code
_entity_poly.pdbx_strand_id
1 'polypeptide(L)'
;MTALTKSALIVTMTCLTASAAVLAESEAVRPATQTASRVSDFSLLDQNGVFHQLSRLQHKKAVVVMSYDASCASDKQAVDGLDQIRKNWESKDVAFVLMNSKLKQDRNAVREAALNSKVDFTILMDHAQLVAESLGIQTSGSIVVLDPETTQLLYKGPVNSQITKVLEAKLAGKAEPVKALPVQGCAIDFPGKKLHAAKVPDYSKDIAPIIKDNCAMCHHEGGIGPFAMNSYNMMKGWSPMIREVLLTKRMPPMQVDPNISHFSNARYVSDKDLQTLVHWVDAGSPRGTGKEDPLTKLHYGNLRDWQLGKPDFIVTAKAHDVPAVGVIDYINDDVELSFNEDKWVRAVQFIPGAPSVLHHILTYVTGPKETFDGGEGGAGGRNQVARRFLEGYAPGKIDAMTFPKDTGVFIPKGHKLSMQFHYTANGKAATDQTIVGLYFYDKPPKYEYLNLSVSGQFKIPPHARDHKAAGDHVFTEDVIVHGLRAHMHFRGHDMKFTADLPDGTKKELLSVPNYSYAWQPTYQLIEPVTLPAGTKVHVTGAFDNSKWNPANPDPSKELTFGLQSWDEMFIGYWSYTTVKPANRLSNTGQSQR
;
A
#
# COMPACT_ATOMS: atom_id res chain seq x y z
N MET A 1 -42.63 -3.49 66.37
CA MET A 1 -43.73 -2.55 66.63
C MET A 1 -44.49 -2.34 65.33
N THR A 2 -45.79 -2.64 65.38
CA THR A 2 -46.89 -2.18 64.51
C THR A 2 -46.80 -2.41 62.99
N ALA A 3 -47.37 -3.55 62.60
CA ALA A 3 -48.11 -3.73 61.36
C ALA A 3 -49.47 -3.00 61.39
N LEU A 4 -50.02 -2.69 60.21
CA LEU A 4 -51.44 -2.44 59.89
C LEU A 4 -51.54 -2.52 58.34
N THR A 5 -52.46 -3.21 57.67
CA THR A 5 -53.62 -4.05 58.03
C THR A 5 -54.18 -4.66 56.73
N LYS A 6 -54.55 -5.96 56.76
CA LYS A 6 -55.85 -6.60 56.35
C LYS A 6 -56.51 -6.14 55.03
N SER A 7 -56.99 -7.00 54.11
CA SER A 7 -57.87 -8.18 54.19
C SER A 7 -57.92 -8.86 52.79
N ALA A 8 -57.83 -10.19 52.61
CA ALA A 8 -58.86 -11.26 52.76
C ALA A 8 -60.01 -11.16 51.72
N LEU A 9 -60.58 -12.19 51.07
CA LEU A 9 -60.41 -13.65 50.91
C LEU A 9 -61.58 -14.13 49.98
N ILE A 10 -61.47 -15.30 49.33
CA ILE A 10 -62.56 -16.18 48.76
C ILE A 10 -63.17 -15.68 47.41
N VAL A 11 -63.26 -16.45 46.31
CA VAL A 11 -64.14 -17.62 46.05
C VAL A 11 -63.55 -18.62 45.04
N THR A 12 -63.90 -19.87 45.33
CA THR A 12 -63.63 -21.23 44.82
C THR A 12 -64.16 -21.63 43.43
N MET A 13 -63.62 -22.79 42.98
CA MET A 13 -64.24 -23.84 42.12
C MET A 13 -64.28 -23.53 40.60
N THR A 14 -63.92 -24.42 39.67
CA THR A 14 -64.15 -25.87 39.62
C THR A 14 -63.20 -26.53 38.61
N CYS A 15 -62.77 -27.76 38.90
CA CYS A 15 -62.04 -28.65 38.00
C CYS A 15 -62.98 -29.21 36.92
N LEU A 16 -62.63 -29.14 35.63
CA LEU A 16 -63.17 -30.06 34.63
C LEU A 16 -62.20 -30.24 33.46
N THR A 17 -61.83 -31.50 33.25
CA THR A 17 -61.05 -32.07 32.16
C THR A 17 -61.71 -31.83 30.81
N ALA A 18 -60.96 -31.37 29.79
CA ALA A 18 -61.35 -31.57 28.39
C ALA A 18 -60.12 -31.60 27.47
N SER A 19 -60.09 -32.68 26.69
CA SER A 19 -59.07 -33.10 25.74
C SER A 19 -58.81 -32.10 24.61
N ALA A 20 -57.61 -32.24 24.06
CA ALA A 20 -57.11 -31.54 22.89
C ALA A 20 -58.08 -31.52 21.70
N ALA A 21 -58.29 -30.34 21.14
CA ALA A 21 -58.70 -30.15 19.77
C ALA A 21 -57.78 -29.08 19.15
N VAL A 22 -57.05 -29.51 18.13
CA VAL A 22 -56.13 -28.74 17.32
C VAL A 22 -56.90 -27.69 16.53
N LEU A 23 -56.54 -26.43 16.68
CA LEU A 23 -56.74 -25.39 15.67
C LEU A 23 -55.37 -24.87 15.28
N ALA A 24 -54.89 -25.34 14.14
CA ALA A 24 -53.69 -24.83 13.49
C ALA A 24 -54.05 -23.49 12.84
N GLU A 25 -53.70 -22.38 13.47
CA GLU A 25 -53.54 -21.11 12.76
C GLU A 25 -52.17 -21.14 12.10
N SER A 26 -52.16 -21.19 10.77
CA SER A 26 -50.94 -21.03 9.98
C SER A 26 -50.46 -19.59 10.14
N GLU A 27 -49.42 -19.38 10.94
CA GLU A 27 -48.62 -18.16 10.84
C GLU A 27 -47.98 -18.15 9.45
N ALA A 28 -48.54 -17.34 8.56
CA ALA A 28 -47.92 -17.03 7.29
C ALA A 28 -46.57 -16.37 7.59
N VAL A 29 -45.49 -17.17 7.42
CA VAL A 29 -44.11 -16.70 7.43
C VAL A 29 -44.01 -15.58 6.40
N ARG A 30 -43.92 -14.33 6.90
CA ARG A 30 -43.57 -13.20 6.05
C ARG A 30 -42.21 -13.51 5.42
N PRO A 31 -42.05 -13.44 4.09
CA PRO A 31 -40.75 -13.64 3.49
C PRO A 31 -39.79 -12.61 4.10
N ALA A 32 -38.66 -13.09 4.62
CA ALA A 32 -37.59 -12.24 5.10
C ALA A 32 -37.28 -11.20 4.01
N THR A 33 -37.41 -9.92 4.34
CA THR A 33 -37.02 -8.82 3.47
C THR A 33 -35.60 -9.12 2.99
N GLN A 34 -35.43 -9.37 1.70
CA GLN A 34 -34.15 -9.73 1.11
C GLN A 34 -33.21 -8.56 1.32
N THR A 35 -32.38 -8.63 2.37
CA THR A 35 -31.39 -7.59 2.68
C THR A 35 -30.53 -7.40 1.43
N ALA A 36 -30.43 -6.15 0.94
CA ALA A 36 -29.61 -5.82 -0.22
C ALA A 36 -28.22 -6.45 -0.06
N SER A 37 -27.80 -7.27 -1.03
CA SER A 37 -26.52 -7.97 -0.95
C SER A 37 -25.40 -6.93 -1.02
N ARG A 38 -24.67 -6.77 0.07
CA ARG A 38 -23.47 -5.94 0.13
C ARG A 38 -22.28 -6.72 -0.41
N VAL A 39 -21.39 -6.04 -1.10
CA VAL A 39 -20.10 -6.57 -1.54
C VAL A 39 -19.00 -6.07 -0.62
N SER A 40 -17.94 -6.86 -0.47
CA SER A 40 -16.72 -6.37 0.16
C SER A 40 -16.09 -5.28 -0.70
N ASP A 41 -15.43 -4.31 -0.07
CA ASP A 41 -14.56 -3.39 -0.81
C ASP A 41 -13.42 -4.18 -1.48
N PHE A 42 -12.95 -3.69 -2.61
CA PHE A 42 -11.89 -4.30 -3.38
C PHE A 42 -11.13 -3.25 -4.16
N SER A 43 -9.92 -3.60 -4.59
CA SER A 43 -9.09 -2.77 -5.43
C SER A 43 -8.37 -3.55 -6.52
N LEU A 44 -8.21 -2.93 -7.68
CA LEU A 44 -7.53 -3.48 -8.83
C LEU A 44 -6.69 -2.40 -9.50
N LEU A 45 -5.55 -2.79 -10.07
CA LEU A 45 -4.87 -1.96 -11.06
C LEU A 45 -5.59 -2.11 -12.39
N ASP A 46 -5.65 -1.04 -13.18
CA ASP A 46 -6.15 -1.11 -14.54
C ASP A 46 -5.05 -1.47 -15.56
N GLN A 47 -5.43 -1.50 -16.84
CA GLN A 47 -4.53 -1.81 -17.93
C GLN A 47 -3.36 -0.82 -18.07
N ASN A 48 -3.43 0.36 -17.45
CA ASN A 48 -2.37 1.37 -17.44
C ASN A 48 -1.64 1.45 -16.09
N GLY A 49 -1.93 0.53 -15.17
CA GLY A 49 -1.34 0.50 -13.83
C GLY A 49 -1.90 1.55 -12.88
N VAL A 50 -3.06 2.15 -13.17
CA VAL A 50 -3.74 3.08 -12.24
C VAL A 50 -4.52 2.26 -11.22
N PHE A 51 -4.45 2.67 -9.96
CA PHE A 51 -5.17 2.01 -8.87
C PHE A 51 -6.62 2.48 -8.78
N HIS A 52 -7.54 1.51 -8.69
CA HIS A 52 -8.97 1.75 -8.49
C HIS A 52 -9.44 0.97 -7.27
N GLN A 53 -10.17 1.62 -6.37
CA GLN A 53 -10.78 1.01 -5.18
C GLN A 53 -12.23 1.48 -5.08
N LEU A 54 -13.16 0.56 -4.82
CA LEU A 54 -14.61 0.88 -4.80
C LEU A 54 -14.93 1.98 -3.78
N SER A 55 -14.39 1.89 -2.57
CA SER A 55 -14.60 2.93 -1.53
C SER A 55 -14.01 4.31 -1.86
N ARG A 56 -13.01 4.41 -2.76
CA ARG A 56 -12.50 5.72 -3.24
C ARG A 56 -13.40 6.35 -4.31
N LEU A 57 -14.36 5.59 -4.83
CA LEU A 57 -15.35 6.05 -5.81
C LEU A 57 -16.63 6.59 -5.17
N GLN A 58 -16.66 6.87 -3.86
CA GLN A 58 -17.84 7.40 -3.14
C GLN A 58 -18.36 8.76 -3.64
N HIS A 59 -17.54 9.50 -4.39
CA HIS A 59 -17.96 10.70 -5.11
C HIS A 59 -18.87 10.40 -6.32
N LYS A 60 -18.92 9.14 -6.78
CA LYS A 60 -19.81 8.66 -7.84
C LYS A 60 -21.10 8.12 -7.24
N LYS A 61 -22.20 8.25 -7.98
CA LYS A 61 -23.52 7.75 -7.61
C LYS A 61 -23.66 6.25 -7.80
N ALA A 62 -22.92 5.69 -8.75
CA ALA A 62 -22.84 4.26 -9.01
C ALA A 62 -21.57 3.92 -9.80
N VAL A 63 -21.15 2.66 -9.72
CA VAL A 63 -20.07 2.08 -10.51
C VAL A 63 -20.62 0.87 -11.28
N VAL A 64 -20.56 0.94 -12.60
CA VAL A 64 -20.97 -0.14 -13.50
C VAL A 64 -19.73 -0.90 -13.94
N VAL A 65 -19.63 -2.16 -13.55
CA VAL A 65 -18.50 -3.05 -13.89
C VAL A 65 -19.00 -4.13 -14.83
N MET A 66 -18.39 -4.27 -16.00
CA MET A 66 -18.65 -5.39 -16.90
C MET A 66 -17.46 -6.33 -16.95
N SER A 67 -17.69 -7.63 -16.74
CA SER A 67 -16.66 -8.64 -17.01
C SER A 67 -16.36 -8.69 -18.50
N TYR A 68 -15.08 -8.75 -18.85
CA TYR A 68 -14.61 -8.60 -20.21
C TYR A 68 -13.46 -9.56 -20.51
N ASP A 69 -13.56 -10.28 -21.63
CA ASP A 69 -12.47 -11.02 -22.25
C ASP A 69 -12.44 -10.63 -23.73
N ALA A 70 -11.34 -10.00 -24.16
CA ALA A 70 -11.17 -9.55 -25.53
C ALA A 70 -11.26 -10.69 -26.58
N SER A 71 -11.05 -11.94 -26.17
CA SER A 71 -11.20 -13.12 -27.04
C SER A 71 -12.63 -13.67 -27.10
N CYS A 72 -13.55 -13.18 -26.26
CA CYS A 72 -14.94 -13.62 -26.25
C CYS A 72 -15.76 -12.84 -27.29
N ALA A 73 -16.20 -13.52 -28.35
CA ALA A 73 -16.92 -12.88 -29.47
C ALA A 73 -18.21 -12.16 -29.04
N SER A 74 -18.91 -12.67 -28.02
CA SER A 74 -20.15 -12.05 -27.51
C SER A 74 -19.90 -10.73 -26.78
N ASP A 75 -18.69 -10.50 -26.28
CA ASP A 75 -18.38 -9.31 -25.48
C ASP A 75 -18.37 -8.05 -26.34
N LYS A 76 -18.10 -8.15 -27.65
CA LYS A 76 -18.15 -7.00 -28.55
C LYS A 76 -19.49 -6.29 -28.51
N GLN A 77 -20.58 -7.04 -28.65
CA GLN A 77 -21.94 -6.48 -28.61
C GLN A 77 -22.29 -5.93 -27.23
N ALA A 78 -21.82 -6.58 -26.16
CA ALA A 78 -22.01 -6.10 -24.79
C ALA A 78 -21.27 -4.77 -24.55
N VAL A 79 -20.00 -4.65 -24.98
CA VAL A 79 -19.24 -3.40 -24.90
C VAL A 79 -19.95 -2.28 -25.67
N ASP A 80 -20.39 -2.53 -26.90
CA ASP A 80 -21.08 -1.53 -27.71
C ASP A 80 -22.37 -1.05 -27.04
N GLY A 81 -23.17 -1.98 -26.50
CA GLY A 81 -24.39 -1.64 -25.76
C GLY A 81 -24.13 -0.90 -24.44
N LEU A 82 -23.06 -1.26 -23.72
CA LEU A 82 -22.64 -0.57 -22.51
C LEU A 82 -22.16 0.86 -22.83
N ASP A 83 -21.45 1.07 -23.93
CA ASP A 83 -20.99 2.39 -24.37
C ASP A 83 -22.15 3.35 -24.67
N GLN A 84 -23.25 2.84 -25.24
CA GLN A 84 -24.47 3.63 -25.42
C GLN A 84 -25.09 4.05 -24.09
N ILE A 85 -25.04 3.18 -23.07
CA ILE A 85 -25.49 3.54 -21.72
C ILE A 85 -24.53 4.56 -21.12
N ARG A 86 -23.22 4.32 -21.18
CA ARG A 86 -22.17 5.22 -20.66
C ARG A 86 -22.36 6.66 -21.14
N LYS A 87 -22.53 6.87 -22.45
CA LYS A 87 -22.73 8.19 -23.07
C LYS A 87 -23.90 9.00 -22.46
N ASN A 88 -24.91 8.33 -21.90
CA ASN A 88 -26.08 8.96 -21.30
C ASN A 88 -25.95 9.19 -19.77
N TRP A 89 -24.96 8.56 -19.13
CA TRP A 89 -24.90 8.43 -17.68
C TRP A 89 -23.58 8.87 -17.05
N GLU A 90 -22.48 8.89 -17.80
CA GLU A 90 -21.16 9.28 -17.30
C GLU A 90 -21.13 10.72 -16.75
N SER A 91 -21.83 11.64 -17.42
CA SER A 91 -22.00 13.04 -16.98
C SER A 91 -22.87 13.20 -15.72
N LYS A 92 -23.53 12.14 -15.26
CA LYS A 92 -24.37 12.10 -14.05
C LYS A 92 -23.65 11.40 -12.88
N ASP A 93 -22.33 11.46 -12.87
CA ASP A 93 -21.47 10.84 -11.86
C ASP A 93 -21.64 9.32 -11.73
N VAL A 94 -21.85 8.63 -12.84
CA VAL A 94 -21.77 7.16 -12.91
C VAL A 94 -20.45 6.75 -13.55
N ALA A 95 -19.69 5.88 -12.87
CA ALA A 95 -18.45 5.33 -13.42
C ALA A 95 -18.74 4.05 -14.22
N PHE A 96 -18.02 3.86 -15.32
CA PHE A 96 -18.12 2.67 -16.16
C PHE A 96 -16.73 2.07 -16.38
N VAL A 97 -16.57 0.80 -16.02
CA VAL A 97 -15.31 0.08 -16.16
C VAL A 97 -15.56 -1.33 -16.69
N LEU A 98 -14.58 -1.86 -17.39
CA LEU A 98 -14.49 -3.28 -17.71
C LEU A 98 -13.59 -3.96 -16.67
N MET A 99 -13.74 -5.27 -16.51
CA MET A 99 -12.89 -6.08 -15.63
C MET A 99 -12.46 -7.34 -16.37
N ASN A 100 -11.16 -7.50 -16.54
CA ASN A 100 -10.56 -8.70 -17.08
C ASN A 100 -10.19 -9.66 -15.93
N SER A 101 -10.81 -10.83 -15.91
CA SER A 101 -10.54 -11.90 -14.93
C SER A 101 -9.89 -13.13 -15.57
N LYS A 102 -9.20 -12.94 -16.70
CA LYS A 102 -8.44 -14.00 -17.37
C LYS A 102 -7.09 -14.20 -16.68
N LEU A 103 -6.84 -15.41 -16.20
CA LEU A 103 -5.57 -15.77 -15.56
C LEU A 103 -4.38 -15.60 -16.51
N LYS A 104 -3.24 -15.14 -15.95
CA LYS A 104 -1.95 -15.05 -16.64
C LYS A 104 -1.97 -14.23 -17.94
N GLN A 105 -2.94 -13.32 -18.10
CA GLN A 105 -2.94 -12.43 -19.25
C GLN A 105 -2.04 -11.23 -18.98
N ASP A 106 -1.09 -11.02 -19.89
CA ASP A 106 -0.22 -9.86 -19.86
C ASP A 106 -1.00 -8.56 -20.04
N ARG A 107 -0.63 -7.53 -19.25
CA ARG A 107 -1.31 -6.24 -19.28
C ARG A 107 -1.13 -5.51 -20.62
N ASN A 108 0.03 -5.62 -21.25
CA ASN A 108 0.25 -5.00 -22.56
C ASN A 108 -0.61 -5.68 -23.63
N ALA A 109 -0.75 -7.01 -23.57
CA ALA A 109 -1.66 -7.73 -24.45
C ALA A 109 -3.13 -7.27 -24.28
N VAL A 110 -3.57 -6.96 -23.05
CA VAL A 110 -4.92 -6.38 -22.82
C VAL A 110 -5.03 -4.98 -23.44
N ARG A 111 -4.02 -4.12 -23.26
CA ARG A 111 -3.99 -2.79 -23.86
C ARG A 111 -4.05 -2.86 -25.39
N GLU A 112 -3.22 -3.71 -26.00
CA GLU A 112 -3.18 -3.90 -27.45
C GLU A 112 -4.52 -4.42 -27.98
N ALA A 113 -5.12 -5.42 -27.32
CA ALA A 113 -6.41 -5.95 -27.70
C ALA A 113 -7.52 -4.89 -27.60
N ALA A 114 -7.50 -4.05 -26.57
CA ALA A 114 -8.43 -2.94 -26.41
C ALA A 114 -8.26 -1.89 -27.52
N LEU A 115 -7.03 -1.50 -27.85
CA LEU A 115 -6.72 -0.59 -28.95
C LEU A 115 -7.19 -1.14 -30.30
N ASN A 116 -6.87 -2.39 -30.61
CA ASN A 116 -7.27 -3.06 -31.85
C ASN A 116 -8.79 -3.18 -31.98
N SER A 117 -9.49 -3.35 -30.85
CA SER A 117 -10.94 -3.47 -30.79
C SER A 117 -11.66 -2.13 -30.61
N LYS A 118 -10.92 -1.02 -30.51
CA LYS A 118 -11.41 0.34 -30.21
C LYS A 118 -12.25 0.40 -28.92
N VAL A 119 -11.85 -0.39 -27.93
CA VAL A 119 -12.46 -0.39 -26.60
C VAL A 119 -11.86 0.76 -25.80
N ASP A 120 -12.63 1.82 -25.65
CA ASP A 120 -12.26 3.03 -24.90
C ASP A 120 -12.84 3.01 -23.49
N PHE A 121 -12.47 2.00 -22.69
CA PHE A 121 -12.86 1.87 -21.29
C PHE A 121 -11.62 1.62 -20.42
N THR A 122 -11.68 2.03 -19.16
CA THR A 122 -10.79 1.48 -18.13
C THR A 122 -11.06 -0.02 -17.97
N ILE A 123 -10.03 -0.84 -18.00
CA ILE A 123 -10.08 -2.30 -17.87
C ILE A 123 -9.30 -2.68 -16.61
N LEU A 124 -10.03 -3.04 -15.56
CA LEU A 124 -9.48 -3.52 -14.29
C LEU A 124 -8.89 -4.92 -14.46
N MET A 125 -7.74 -5.18 -13.83
CA MET A 125 -6.97 -6.42 -13.97
C MET A 125 -7.14 -7.34 -12.75
N ASP A 126 -8.17 -8.19 -12.77
CA ASP A 126 -8.50 -9.18 -11.73
C ASP A 126 -7.75 -10.51 -11.96
N HIS A 127 -6.42 -10.43 -11.98
CA HIS A 127 -5.48 -11.53 -12.24
C HIS A 127 -5.58 -12.69 -11.23
N ALA A 128 -5.98 -12.43 -9.98
CA ALA A 128 -6.25 -13.48 -8.98
C ALA A 128 -7.70 -14.02 -9.03
N GLN A 129 -8.58 -13.43 -9.86
CA GLN A 129 -10.01 -13.76 -10.02
C GLN A 129 -10.90 -13.55 -8.78
N LEU A 130 -10.32 -13.11 -7.66
CA LEU A 130 -11.01 -13.01 -6.38
C LEU A 130 -12.11 -11.94 -6.39
N VAL A 131 -11.97 -10.89 -7.20
CA VAL A 131 -13.00 -9.85 -7.30
C VAL A 131 -14.20 -10.38 -8.08
N ALA A 132 -14.00 -10.98 -9.26
CA ALA A 132 -15.07 -11.62 -10.01
C ALA A 132 -15.80 -12.68 -9.18
N GLU A 133 -15.05 -13.50 -8.43
CA GLU A 133 -15.63 -14.47 -7.51
C GLU A 133 -16.50 -13.84 -6.42
N SER A 134 -16.02 -12.76 -5.79
CA SER A 134 -16.76 -12.05 -4.73
C SER A 134 -18.05 -11.38 -5.23
N LEU A 135 -18.06 -10.95 -6.50
CA LEU A 135 -19.24 -10.43 -7.19
C LEU A 135 -20.12 -11.56 -7.77
N GLY A 136 -19.66 -12.81 -7.66
CA GLY A 136 -20.29 -14.02 -8.20
C GLY A 136 -20.41 -14.02 -9.72
N ILE A 137 -19.53 -13.31 -10.43
CA ILE A 137 -19.53 -13.28 -11.89
C ILE A 137 -18.97 -14.60 -12.41
N GLN A 138 -19.71 -15.26 -13.32
CA GLN A 138 -19.35 -16.57 -13.87
C GLN A 138 -19.21 -16.56 -15.39
N THR A 139 -19.59 -15.46 -16.03
CA THR A 139 -19.72 -15.36 -17.49
C THR A 139 -19.22 -13.99 -17.92
N SER A 140 -18.38 -13.94 -18.95
CA SER A 140 -17.97 -12.69 -19.57
C SER A 140 -19.18 -11.96 -20.18
N GLY A 141 -19.12 -10.63 -20.23
CA GLY A 141 -20.25 -9.77 -20.56
C GLY A 141 -21.25 -9.56 -19.42
N SER A 142 -21.05 -10.19 -18.26
CA SER A 142 -21.87 -9.92 -17.06
C SER A 142 -21.59 -8.52 -16.54
N ILE A 143 -22.65 -7.77 -16.24
CA ILE A 143 -22.61 -6.48 -15.58
C ILE A 143 -23.01 -6.60 -14.14
N VAL A 144 -22.31 -5.87 -13.28
CA VAL A 144 -22.78 -5.47 -11.96
C VAL A 144 -22.88 -3.96 -11.85
N VAL A 145 -23.90 -3.48 -11.14
CA VAL A 145 -24.02 -2.06 -10.74
C VAL A 145 -23.85 -1.99 -9.24
N LEU A 146 -22.87 -1.22 -8.78
CA LEU A 146 -22.49 -1.08 -7.38
C LEU A 146 -22.76 0.34 -6.90
N ASP A 147 -23.22 0.46 -5.65
CA ASP A 147 -23.23 1.70 -4.90
C ASP A 147 -21.92 1.83 -4.11
N PRO A 148 -21.00 2.74 -4.47
CA PRO A 148 -19.71 2.85 -3.79
C PRO A 148 -19.82 3.40 -2.36
N GLU A 149 -20.93 4.07 -2.00
CA GLU A 149 -21.16 4.62 -0.67
C GLU A 149 -21.64 3.55 0.31
N THR A 150 -22.60 2.72 -0.10
CA THR A 150 -23.22 1.70 0.77
C THR A 150 -22.69 0.28 0.55
N THR A 151 -21.81 0.12 -0.45
CA THR A 151 -21.32 -1.15 -1.00
C THR A 151 -22.43 -2.12 -1.43
N GLN A 152 -23.62 -1.61 -1.72
CA GLN A 152 -24.72 -2.43 -2.21
C GLN A 152 -24.50 -2.82 -3.67
N LEU A 153 -24.71 -4.10 -3.97
CA LEU A 153 -24.99 -4.55 -5.32
C LEU A 153 -26.43 -4.11 -5.66
N LEU A 154 -26.62 -3.47 -6.80
CA LEU A 154 -27.91 -2.95 -7.27
C LEU A 154 -28.44 -3.74 -8.48
N TYR A 155 -27.55 -4.29 -9.30
CA TYR A 155 -27.89 -5.05 -10.49
C TYR A 155 -26.84 -6.12 -10.76
N LYS A 156 -27.27 -7.25 -11.30
CA LYS A 156 -26.39 -8.28 -11.85
C LYS A 156 -27.03 -8.94 -13.07
N GLY A 157 -26.43 -8.86 -14.24
CA GLY A 157 -27.04 -9.41 -15.45
C GLY A 157 -26.40 -8.93 -16.74
N PRO A 158 -27.03 -9.13 -17.91
CA PRO A 158 -26.47 -8.71 -19.18
C PRO A 158 -26.64 -7.20 -19.38
N VAL A 159 -25.98 -6.65 -20.40
CA VAL A 159 -26.28 -5.31 -20.93
C VAL A 159 -27.72 -5.27 -21.42
N ASN A 160 -28.57 -4.45 -20.78
CA ASN A 160 -29.94 -4.19 -21.23
C ASN A 160 -30.49 -2.88 -20.62
N SER A 161 -31.74 -2.54 -20.96
CA SER A 161 -32.42 -1.34 -20.48
C SER A 161 -32.73 -1.31 -18.97
N GLN A 162 -32.61 -2.42 -18.25
CA GLN A 162 -32.79 -2.45 -16.80
C GLN A 162 -31.69 -1.69 -16.07
N ILE A 163 -30.48 -1.61 -16.63
CA ILE A 163 -29.38 -0.84 -16.04
C ILE A 163 -29.80 0.63 -15.89
N THR A 164 -30.35 1.23 -16.95
CA THR A 164 -30.89 2.60 -16.91
C THR A 164 -31.93 2.77 -15.81
N LYS A 165 -32.87 1.83 -15.66
CA LYS A 165 -33.90 1.88 -14.60
C LYS A 165 -33.30 1.80 -13.21
N VAL A 166 -32.30 0.95 -13.00
CA VAL A 166 -31.59 0.82 -11.73
C VAL A 166 -30.83 2.10 -11.39
N LEU A 167 -30.17 2.73 -12.38
CA LEU A 167 -29.49 4.01 -12.20
C LEU A 167 -30.48 5.13 -11.88
N GLU A 168 -31.60 5.24 -12.59
CA GLU A 168 -32.69 6.18 -12.30
C GLU A 168 -33.21 6.01 -10.87
N ALA A 169 -33.49 4.76 -10.47
CA ALA A 169 -33.95 4.44 -9.13
C ALA A 169 -32.92 4.81 -8.05
N LYS A 170 -31.62 4.52 -8.29
CA LYS A 170 -30.53 4.92 -7.38
C LYS A 170 -30.43 6.43 -7.23
N LEU A 171 -30.49 7.19 -8.31
CA LEU A 171 -30.47 8.65 -8.26
C LEU A 171 -31.71 9.23 -7.54
N ALA A 172 -32.85 8.54 -7.64
CA ALA A 172 -34.08 8.91 -6.93
C ALA A 172 -34.12 8.45 -5.46
N GLY A 173 -33.09 7.75 -4.96
CA GLY A 173 -33.09 7.18 -3.60
C GLY A 173 -34.06 6.00 -3.40
N LYS A 174 -34.44 5.34 -4.49
CA LYS A 174 -35.43 4.25 -4.55
C LYS A 174 -34.83 2.96 -5.13
N ALA A 175 -33.52 2.76 -4.98
CA ALA A 175 -32.90 1.53 -5.46
C ALA A 175 -33.45 0.33 -4.68
N GLU A 176 -33.93 -0.67 -5.41
CA GLU A 176 -34.47 -1.91 -4.88
C GLU A 176 -33.38 -3.00 -4.82
N PRO A 177 -33.60 -4.10 -4.06
CA PRO A 177 -32.67 -5.23 -4.00
C PRO A 177 -32.32 -5.84 -5.37
N VAL A 178 -31.14 -6.47 -5.44
CA VAL A 178 -30.54 -7.01 -6.68
C VAL A 178 -31.47 -7.93 -7.45
N LYS A 179 -31.70 -7.58 -8.72
CA LYS A 179 -32.25 -8.52 -9.70
C LYS A 179 -31.12 -9.20 -10.48
N ALA A 180 -30.86 -10.47 -10.18
CA ALA A 180 -29.95 -11.30 -10.96
C ALA A 180 -30.64 -11.79 -12.25
N LEU A 181 -30.05 -11.55 -13.41
CA LEU A 181 -30.54 -12.00 -14.71
C LEU A 181 -29.51 -12.93 -15.39
N PRO A 182 -29.96 -13.95 -16.15
CA PRO A 182 -29.06 -14.80 -16.93
C PRO A 182 -28.27 -14.00 -17.96
N VAL A 183 -27.00 -14.35 -18.15
CA VAL A 183 -26.08 -13.71 -19.09
C VAL A 183 -25.68 -14.72 -20.17
N GLN A 184 -25.70 -14.30 -21.43
CA GLN A 184 -25.12 -15.06 -22.54
C GLN A 184 -23.71 -14.54 -22.78
N GLY A 185 -22.71 -15.42 -22.64
CA GLY A 185 -21.31 -15.08 -22.87
C GLY A 185 -20.39 -16.27 -22.62
N CYS A 186 -19.08 -16.04 -22.68
CA CYS A 186 -18.10 -17.09 -22.42
C CYS A 186 -18.01 -17.38 -20.92
N ALA A 187 -17.98 -18.65 -20.52
CA ALA A 187 -17.79 -19.03 -19.13
C ALA A 187 -16.39 -18.62 -18.64
N ILE A 188 -16.30 -18.08 -17.44
CA ILE A 188 -15.03 -17.78 -16.76
C ILE A 188 -14.64 -19.01 -15.97
N ASP A 189 -13.46 -19.56 -16.23
CA ASP A 189 -12.92 -20.67 -15.46
C ASP A 189 -12.25 -20.16 -14.17
N PHE A 190 -12.61 -20.76 -13.03
CA PHE A 190 -12.05 -20.46 -11.70
C PHE A 190 -11.32 -21.69 -11.15
N PRO A 191 -10.14 -22.05 -11.69
CA PRO A 191 -9.42 -23.25 -11.27
C PRO A 191 -8.97 -23.17 -9.81
N GLY A 192 -8.58 -21.99 -9.31
CA GLY A 192 -8.20 -21.78 -7.91
C GLY A 192 -9.36 -22.06 -6.95
N LYS A 193 -10.55 -21.52 -7.25
CA LYS A 193 -11.79 -21.81 -6.51
C LYS A 193 -12.13 -23.30 -6.50
N LYS A 194 -12.10 -23.95 -7.67
CA LYS A 194 -12.40 -25.39 -7.81
C LYS A 194 -11.43 -26.24 -7.00
N LEU A 195 -10.14 -25.92 -7.06
CA LEU A 195 -9.09 -26.59 -6.28
C LEU A 195 -9.35 -26.48 -4.77
N HIS A 196 -9.59 -25.27 -4.27
CA HIS A 196 -9.76 -25.04 -2.84
C HIS A 196 -11.14 -25.46 -2.30
N ALA A 197 -12.16 -25.54 -3.15
CA ALA A 197 -13.44 -26.16 -2.80
C ALA A 197 -13.29 -27.68 -2.64
N ALA A 198 -12.49 -28.33 -3.49
CA ALA A 198 -12.21 -29.76 -3.38
C ALA A 198 -11.29 -30.09 -2.18
N LYS A 199 -10.35 -29.19 -1.86
CA LYS A 199 -9.45 -29.30 -0.72
C LYS A 199 -9.15 -27.92 -0.14
N VAL A 200 -9.82 -27.62 0.97
CA VAL A 200 -9.60 -26.37 1.71
C VAL A 200 -8.14 -26.28 2.14
N PRO A 201 -7.46 -25.12 1.98
CA PRO A 201 -6.08 -24.95 2.43
C PRO A 201 -5.90 -25.25 3.92
N ASP A 202 -4.79 -25.88 4.28
CA ASP A 202 -4.42 -26.22 5.65
C ASP A 202 -3.62 -25.08 6.29
N TYR A 203 -3.98 -24.66 7.50
CA TYR A 203 -3.30 -23.56 8.17
C TYR A 203 -1.78 -23.80 8.33
N SER A 204 -1.37 -24.98 8.80
CA SER A 204 0.05 -25.22 9.10
C SER A 204 0.88 -25.41 7.83
N LYS A 205 0.30 -25.97 6.77
CA LYS A 205 1.04 -26.33 5.54
C LYS A 205 0.98 -25.27 4.46
N ASP A 206 -0.15 -24.59 4.32
CA ASP A 206 -0.42 -23.70 3.20
C ASP A 206 -0.44 -22.23 3.65
N ILE A 207 -0.99 -21.91 4.84
CA ILE A 207 -1.16 -20.52 5.30
C ILE A 207 0.07 -20.01 6.05
N ALA A 208 0.55 -20.74 7.05
CA ALA A 208 1.66 -20.31 7.90
C ALA A 208 2.94 -19.97 7.11
N PRO A 209 3.34 -20.69 6.05
CA PRO A 209 4.47 -20.29 5.21
C PRO A 209 4.27 -18.92 4.54
N ILE A 210 3.08 -18.65 3.98
CA ILE A 210 2.77 -17.36 3.34
C ILE A 210 2.90 -16.23 4.35
N ILE A 211 2.37 -16.43 5.56
CA ILE A 211 2.44 -15.45 6.65
C ILE A 211 3.87 -15.22 7.11
N LYS A 212 4.66 -16.29 7.28
CA LYS A 212 6.08 -16.20 7.65
C LYS A 212 6.86 -15.35 6.64
N ASP A 213 6.67 -15.59 5.35
CA ASP A 213 7.50 -15.00 4.30
C ASP A 213 7.11 -13.56 3.95
N ASN A 214 5.83 -13.19 4.16
CA ASN A 214 5.29 -11.90 3.71
C ASN A 214 4.78 -10.97 4.82
N CYS A 215 4.38 -11.50 5.97
CA CYS A 215 3.63 -10.72 6.96
C CYS A 215 4.32 -10.66 8.32
N ALA A 216 4.80 -11.80 8.82
CA ALA A 216 5.23 -11.95 10.21
C ALA A 216 6.49 -11.12 10.55
N MET A 217 7.31 -10.75 9.55
CA MET A 217 8.45 -9.83 9.75
C MET A 217 8.01 -8.44 10.24
N CYS A 218 6.82 -7.97 9.88
CA CYS A 218 6.27 -6.74 10.43
C CYS A 218 5.27 -7.03 11.57
N HIS A 219 4.53 -8.12 11.44
CA HIS A 219 3.52 -8.58 12.40
C HIS A 219 4.09 -9.57 13.41
N HIS A 220 5.07 -9.14 14.19
CA HIS A 220 5.55 -9.86 15.37
C HIS A 220 5.51 -8.96 16.60
N GLU A 221 5.76 -9.53 17.77
CA GLU A 221 5.83 -8.76 19.01
C GLU A 221 6.99 -7.75 18.95
N GLY A 222 6.69 -6.47 19.18
CA GLY A 222 7.65 -5.37 19.02
C GLY A 222 7.89 -4.91 17.57
N GLY A 223 7.26 -5.54 16.58
CA GLY A 223 7.27 -5.10 15.18
C GLY A 223 6.36 -3.89 14.92
N ILE A 224 6.38 -3.37 13.68
CA ILE A 224 5.55 -2.21 13.27
C ILE A 224 4.06 -2.56 13.05
N GLY A 225 3.74 -3.84 12.86
CA GLY A 225 2.37 -4.29 12.66
C GLY A 225 1.51 -4.05 13.90
N PRO A 226 0.21 -3.71 13.75
CA PRO A 226 -0.68 -3.40 14.88
C PRO A 226 -0.95 -4.60 15.81
N PHE A 227 -0.65 -5.82 15.37
CA PHE A 227 -0.75 -7.04 16.16
C PHE A 227 0.23 -8.10 15.64
N ALA A 228 0.60 -9.04 16.51
CA ALA A 228 1.47 -10.16 16.16
C ALA A 228 0.68 -11.31 15.50
N MET A 229 1.15 -11.75 14.33
CA MET A 229 0.66 -12.93 13.60
C MET A 229 1.46 -14.18 14.03
N ASN A 230 1.43 -14.50 15.33
CA ASN A 230 2.31 -15.49 15.95
C ASN A 230 1.62 -16.81 16.34
N SER A 231 0.34 -16.99 16.00
CA SER A 231 -0.39 -18.24 16.28
C SER A 231 -1.66 -18.37 15.43
N TYR A 232 -2.22 -19.58 15.36
CA TYR A 232 -3.46 -19.88 14.67
C TYR A 232 -4.63 -19.07 15.22
N ASN A 233 -4.74 -18.93 16.54
CA ASN A 233 -5.84 -18.20 17.16
C ASN A 233 -5.82 -16.73 16.74
N MET A 234 -4.63 -16.13 16.65
CA MET A 234 -4.47 -14.79 16.10
C MET A 234 -4.88 -14.76 14.62
N MET A 235 -4.37 -15.69 13.81
CA MET A 235 -4.72 -15.74 12.38
C MET A 235 -6.21 -15.94 12.14
N LYS A 236 -6.89 -16.76 12.94
CA LYS A 236 -8.34 -16.99 12.87
C LYS A 236 -9.12 -15.76 13.32
N GLY A 237 -8.74 -15.14 14.45
CA GLY A 237 -9.44 -13.97 14.99
C GLY A 237 -9.40 -12.77 14.06
N TRP A 238 -8.27 -12.58 13.36
CA TRP A 238 -8.07 -11.47 12.42
C TRP A 238 -8.36 -11.83 10.96
N SER A 239 -8.84 -13.05 10.67
CA SER A 239 -8.98 -13.53 9.29
C SER A 239 -9.92 -12.68 8.41
N PRO A 240 -11.05 -12.11 8.92
CA PRO A 240 -11.88 -11.22 8.10
C PRO A 240 -11.14 -9.94 7.70
N MET A 241 -10.37 -9.36 8.64
CA MET A 241 -9.55 -8.18 8.36
C MET A 241 -8.42 -8.51 7.38
N ILE A 242 -7.76 -9.67 7.53
CA ILE A 242 -6.70 -10.12 6.60
C ILE A 242 -7.27 -10.21 5.18
N ARG A 243 -8.44 -10.82 5.00
CA ARG A 243 -9.12 -10.88 3.70
C ARG A 243 -9.41 -9.49 3.14
N GLU A 244 -9.95 -8.59 3.97
CA GLU A 244 -10.25 -7.21 3.57
C GLU A 244 -9.00 -6.46 3.10
N VAL A 245 -7.91 -6.48 3.88
CA VAL A 245 -6.68 -5.75 3.53
C VAL A 245 -6.01 -6.29 2.27
N LEU A 246 -6.11 -7.61 2.00
CA LEU A 246 -5.62 -8.23 0.77
C LEU A 246 -6.46 -7.80 -0.44
N LEU A 247 -7.79 -7.84 -0.35
CA LEU A 247 -8.68 -7.43 -1.45
C LEU A 247 -8.59 -5.92 -1.76
N THR A 248 -8.38 -5.09 -0.74
CA THR A 248 -8.13 -3.64 -0.92
C THR A 248 -6.66 -3.28 -1.16
N LYS A 249 -5.77 -4.28 -1.26
CA LYS A 249 -4.32 -4.11 -1.45
C LYS A 249 -3.68 -3.10 -0.48
N ARG A 250 -4.16 -3.05 0.77
CA ARG A 250 -3.58 -2.25 1.85
C ARG A 250 -2.37 -2.95 2.45
N MET A 251 -2.43 -4.28 2.55
CA MET A 251 -1.35 -5.13 3.07
C MET A 251 -1.18 -6.40 2.20
N PRO A 252 0.04 -6.98 2.12
CA PRO A 252 1.27 -6.35 2.55
C PRO A 252 1.47 -5.03 1.80
N PRO A 253 2.21 -4.06 2.37
CA PRO A 253 2.26 -2.69 1.88
C PRO A 253 3.23 -2.63 0.69
N MET A 254 3.11 -3.58 -0.23
CA MET A 254 3.91 -3.67 -1.44
C MET A 254 3.92 -2.32 -2.16
N GLN A 255 2.76 -1.66 -2.26
CA GLN A 255 2.45 -0.37 -2.90
C GLN A 255 2.95 -0.18 -4.34
N VAL A 256 3.90 -0.98 -4.82
CA VAL A 256 4.46 -0.92 -6.16
C VAL A 256 3.59 -1.69 -7.14
N ASP A 257 3.72 -1.39 -8.42
CA ASP A 257 3.11 -2.16 -9.50
C ASP A 257 3.96 -3.42 -9.80
N PRO A 258 3.43 -4.65 -9.67
CA PRO A 258 4.20 -5.88 -9.95
C PRO A 258 4.65 -6.03 -11.40
N ASN A 259 4.09 -5.26 -12.33
CA ASN A 259 4.45 -5.35 -13.75
C ASN A 259 5.60 -4.41 -14.13
N ILE A 260 6.05 -3.54 -13.22
CA ILE A 260 7.08 -2.54 -13.47
C ILE A 260 8.28 -2.81 -12.56
N SER A 261 9.37 -3.28 -13.15
CA SER A 261 10.58 -3.71 -12.43
C SER A 261 10.29 -4.73 -11.31
N HIS A 262 11.33 -5.21 -10.63
CA HIS A 262 11.17 -6.08 -9.47
C HIS A 262 12.12 -5.69 -8.35
N PHE A 263 11.63 -5.76 -7.12
CA PHE A 263 12.35 -5.30 -5.94
C PHE A 263 12.50 -6.40 -4.89
N SER A 264 13.69 -6.54 -4.32
CA SER A 264 14.00 -7.63 -3.38
C SER A 264 13.21 -7.52 -2.06
N ASN A 265 12.70 -6.32 -1.74
CA ASN A 265 12.04 -6.00 -0.49
C ASN A 265 10.54 -5.64 -0.62
N ALA A 266 9.93 -5.79 -1.80
CA ALA A 266 8.52 -5.41 -2.02
C ALA A 266 7.48 -6.42 -1.49
N ARG A 267 7.90 -7.59 -0.97
CA ARG A 267 7.04 -8.62 -0.34
C ARG A 267 5.83 -8.99 -1.21
N TYR A 268 6.09 -9.33 -2.48
CA TYR A 268 5.08 -9.74 -3.45
C TYR A 268 4.28 -10.95 -2.94
N VAL A 269 2.95 -10.86 -2.97
CA VAL A 269 2.07 -12.02 -2.75
C VAL A 269 1.59 -12.51 -4.10
N SER A 270 1.87 -13.76 -4.41
CA SER A 270 1.46 -14.35 -5.69
C SER A 270 -0.06 -14.53 -5.76
N ASP A 271 -0.62 -14.61 -6.97
CA ASP A 271 -2.05 -14.91 -7.17
C ASP A 271 -2.48 -16.19 -6.47
N LYS A 272 -1.61 -17.21 -6.50
CA LYS A 272 -1.84 -18.48 -5.82
C LYS A 272 -1.92 -18.28 -4.31
N ASP A 273 -1.02 -17.50 -3.72
CA ASP A 273 -1.00 -17.26 -2.29
C ASP A 273 -2.18 -16.40 -1.85
N LEU A 274 -2.55 -15.38 -2.64
CA LEU A 274 -3.78 -14.60 -2.44
C LEU A 274 -5.01 -15.49 -2.46
N GLN A 275 -5.15 -16.36 -3.47
CA GLN A 275 -6.24 -17.32 -3.56
C GLN A 275 -6.23 -18.29 -2.39
N THR A 276 -5.07 -18.78 -1.96
CA THR A 276 -4.94 -19.73 -0.84
C THR A 276 -5.39 -19.07 0.46
N LEU A 277 -4.94 -17.85 0.73
CA LEU A 277 -5.34 -17.07 1.90
C LEU A 277 -6.84 -16.77 1.89
N VAL A 278 -7.36 -16.19 0.82
CA VAL A 278 -8.77 -15.75 0.75
C VAL A 278 -9.72 -16.95 0.83
N HIS A 279 -9.46 -18.04 0.09
CA HIS A 279 -10.32 -19.22 0.17
C HIS A 279 -10.24 -19.95 1.52
N TRP A 280 -9.10 -19.89 2.21
CA TRP A 280 -9.01 -20.39 3.59
C TRP A 280 -9.86 -19.55 4.54
N VAL A 281 -9.86 -18.22 4.41
CA VAL A 281 -10.75 -17.35 5.18
C VAL A 281 -12.21 -17.62 4.85
N ASP A 282 -12.57 -17.72 3.56
CA ASP A 282 -13.93 -17.99 3.11
C ASP A 282 -14.47 -19.35 3.60
N ALA A 283 -13.59 -20.32 3.84
CA ALA A 283 -13.92 -21.61 4.45
C ALA A 283 -14.00 -21.59 5.99
N GLY A 284 -13.95 -20.41 6.62
CA GLY A 284 -14.02 -20.24 8.08
C GLY A 284 -12.69 -20.43 8.81
N SER A 285 -11.56 -20.29 8.11
CA SER A 285 -10.21 -20.37 8.66
C SER A 285 -9.91 -21.66 9.44
N PRO A 286 -10.12 -22.86 8.86
CA PRO A 286 -9.93 -24.12 9.57
C PRO A 286 -8.47 -24.32 10.00
N ARG A 287 -8.27 -24.94 11.17
CA ARG A 287 -6.93 -25.25 11.73
C ARG A 287 -6.15 -26.25 10.89
N GLY A 288 -6.84 -27.09 10.13
CA GLY A 288 -6.24 -28.20 9.41
C GLY A 288 -5.79 -29.33 10.32
N THR A 289 -4.84 -30.13 9.83
CA THR A 289 -4.39 -31.40 10.42
C THR A 289 -3.06 -31.30 11.17
N GLY A 290 -2.36 -30.17 11.05
CA GLY A 290 -1.08 -29.95 11.72
C GLY A 290 -1.21 -29.89 13.24
N LYS A 291 -0.49 -30.78 13.95
CA LYS A 291 -0.47 -30.80 15.42
C LYS A 291 0.27 -29.61 16.03
N GLU A 292 1.29 -29.13 15.33
CA GLU A 292 2.08 -27.98 15.76
C GLU A 292 1.63 -26.70 15.05
N ASP A 293 1.87 -25.57 15.70
CA ASP A 293 1.70 -24.25 15.12
C ASP A 293 3.05 -23.71 14.64
N PRO A 294 3.28 -23.57 13.32
CA PRO A 294 4.55 -23.07 12.82
C PRO A 294 4.83 -21.62 13.20
N LEU A 295 3.78 -20.79 13.38
CA LEU A 295 3.96 -19.37 13.68
C LEU A 295 4.44 -19.13 15.11
N THR A 296 4.14 -20.04 16.06
CA THR A 296 4.65 -19.93 17.43
C THR A 296 6.14 -20.23 17.56
N LYS A 297 6.76 -20.77 16.49
CA LYS A 297 8.20 -21.08 16.42
C LYS A 297 9.00 -19.96 15.78
N LEU A 298 8.36 -18.88 15.33
CA LEU A 298 9.04 -17.73 14.76
C LEU A 298 9.66 -16.90 15.89
N HIS A 299 10.96 -16.67 15.78
CA HIS A 299 11.71 -15.83 16.70
C HIS A 299 12.32 -14.68 15.91
N TYR A 300 12.11 -13.47 16.40
CA TYR A 300 12.68 -12.24 15.87
C TYR A 300 13.73 -11.76 16.87
N GLY A 301 14.86 -11.27 16.37
CA GLY A 301 15.97 -10.80 17.22
C GLY A 301 15.54 -9.69 18.17
N ASN A 302 16.33 -9.42 19.22
CA ASN A 302 16.03 -8.31 20.10
C ASN A 302 16.25 -6.98 19.36
N LEU A 303 15.36 -5.99 19.58
CA LEU A 303 15.51 -4.62 19.04
C LEU A 303 16.87 -3.97 19.42
N ARG A 304 17.54 -4.51 20.44
CA ARG A 304 18.85 -4.04 20.93
C ARG A 304 20.05 -4.86 20.45
N ASP A 305 19.84 -5.90 19.64
CA ASP A 305 20.93 -6.74 19.15
C ASP A 305 21.54 -6.17 17.86
N TRP A 306 22.86 -6.24 17.76
CA TRP A 306 23.57 -5.94 16.51
C TRP A 306 23.52 -7.15 15.57
N GLN A 307 22.82 -7.01 14.43
CA GLN A 307 22.52 -8.12 13.52
C GLN A 307 23.76 -8.67 12.80
N LEU A 308 24.79 -7.84 12.63
CA LEU A 308 26.05 -8.21 11.96
C LEU A 308 27.21 -8.41 12.95
N GLY A 309 26.90 -8.60 14.24
CA GLY A 309 27.89 -8.59 15.32
C GLY A 309 28.27 -7.17 15.74
N LYS A 310 29.29 -7.02 16.60
CA LYS A 310 29.68 -5.70 17.13
C LYS A 310 30.09 -4.76 15.98
N PRO A 311 29.54 -3.53 15.89
CA PRO A 311 29.98 -2.52 14.93
C PRO A 311 31.43 -2.10 15.13
N ASP A 312 32.08 -1.67 14.04
CA ASP A 312 33.44 -1.13 14.08
C ASP A 312 33.50 0.23 14.78
N PHE A 313 32.41 1.00 14.69
CA PHE A 313 32.23 2.27 15.38
C PHE A 313 30.77 2.44 15.81
N ILE A 314 30.55 2.94 17.03
CA ILE A 314 29.22 3.24 17.56
C ILE A 314 29.11 4.74 17.75
N VAL A 315 28.18 5.35 17.04
CA VAL A 315 27.82 6.77 17.18
C VAL A 315 26.67 6.86 18.16
N THR A 316 26.78 7.74 19.16
CA THR A 316 25.67 8.02 20.09
C THR A 316 25.08 9.38 19.72
N ALA A 317 23.80 9.41 19.37
CA ALA A 317 23.09 10.66 19.12
C ALA A 317 22.94 11.47 20.42
N LYS A 318 22.60 12.75 20.29
CA LYS A 318 22.19 13.54 21.45
C LYS A 318 20.88 12.98 22.00
N ALA A 319 20.67 13.14 23.30
CA ALA A 319 19.45 12.71 23.94
C ALA A 319 18.33 13.73 23.69
N HIS A 320 17.12 13.24 23.42
CA HIS A 320 15.94 14.05 23.19
C HIS A 320 14.80 13.63 24.11
N ASP A 321 14.24 14.58 24.84
CA ASP A 321 13.03 14.38 25.62
C ASP A 321 11.81 14.60 24.73
N VAL A 322 10.98 13.57 24.62
CA VAL A 322 9.71 13.59 23.89
C VAL A 322 8.57 13.74 24.90
N PRO A 323 7.76 14.81 24.80
CA PRO A 323 6.63 15.00 25.69
C PRO A 323 5.55 13.95 25.44
N ALA A 324 4.68 13.73 26.44
CA ALA A 324 3.58 12.79 26.33
C ALA A 324 2.55 13.18 25.25
N VAL A 325 2.38 14.48 25.00
CA VAL A 325 1.39 15.04 24.06
C VAL A 325 2.00 16.25 23.33
N GLY A 326 1.40 16.60 22.19
CA GLY A 326 1.78 17.77 21.40
C GLY A 326 2.53 17.41 20.12
N VAL A 327 2.83 18.46 19.35
CA VAL A 327 3.65 18.40 18.14
C VAL A 327 5.11 18.62 18.55
N ILE A 328 6.00 17.82 17.97
CA ILE A 328 7.44 18.00 18.09
C ILE A 328 7.97 18.40 16.72
N ASP A 329 8.66 19.54 16.64
CA ASP A 329 9.34 19.94 15.42
C ASP A 329 10.48 18.99 15.08
N TYR A 330 10.84 18.91 13.80
CA TYR A 330 12.00 18.14 13.36
C TYR A 330 13.25 18.64 14.08
N ILE A 331 14.05 17.72 14.61
CA ILE A 331 15.31 18.03 15.29
C ILE A 331 16.46 17.64 14.38
N ASN A 332 17.29 18.61 14.02
CA ASN A 332 18.51 18.38 13.24
C ASN A 332 19.71 18.45 14.18
N ASP A 333 20.47 17.38 14.24
CA ASP A 333 21.62 17.25 15.11
C ASP A 333 22.86 16.77 14.39
N ASP A 334 23.98 17.40 14.72
CA ASP A 334 25.29 16.98 14.26
C ASP A 334 26.00 16.16 15.34
N VAL A 335 26.62 15.06 14.92
CA VAL A 335 27.49 14.24 15.75
C VAL A 335 28.87 14.14 15.10
N GLU A 336 29.88 14.65 15.81
CA GLU A 336 31.28 14.58 15.40
C GLU A 336 31.81 13.14 15.47
N LEU A 337 32.66 12.78 14.51
CA LEU A 337 33.25 11.46 14.41
C LEU A 337 34.73 11.50 14.82
N SER A 338 35.11 10.63 15.75
CA SER A 338 36.44 10.70 16.39
C SER A 338 37.56 9.96 15.63
N PHE A 339 37.27 9.36 14.48
CA PHE A 339 38.30 8.66 13.69
C PHE A 339 39.14 9.64 12.85
N ASN A 340 40.44 9.34 12.73
CA ASN A 340 41.44 10.25 12.17
C ASN A 340 41.86 9.94 10.73
N GLU A 341 41.07 9.13 10.03
CA GLU A 341 41.30 8.68 8.66
C GLU A 341 39.97 8.57 7.92
N ASP A 342 40.03 8.48 6.59
CA ASP A 342 38.84 8.27 5.78
C ASP A 342 38.27 6.87 5.98
N LYS A 343 36.93 6.76 6.02
CA LYS A 343 36.23 5.49 6.23
C LYS A 343 35.25 5.20 5.11
N TRP A 344 35.09 3.93 4.78
CA TRP A 344 34.08 3.42 3.85
C TRP A 344 33.10 2.56 4.59
N VAL A 345 31.83 2.97 4.64
CA VAL A 345 30.76 2.25 5.33
C VAL A 345 30.16 1.22 4.38
N ARG A 346 30.13 -0.05 4.81
CA ARG A 346 29.49 -1.16 4.09
C ARG A 346 28.10 -1.49 4.61
N ALA A 347 27.84 -1.18 5.87
CA ALA A 347 26.54 -1.39 6.50
C ALA A 347 26.32 -0.41 7.66
N VAL A 348 25.06 -0.18 7.98
CA VAL A 348 24.62 0.67 9.09
C VAL A 348 23.42 0.06 9.79
N GLN A 349 23.37 0.16 11.12
CA GLN A 349 22.23 -0.27 11.92
C GLN A 349 21.90 0.78 12.97
N PHE A 350 20.61 1.05 13.18
CA PHE A 350 20.13 1.94 14.22
C PHE A 350 19.52 1.12 15.36
N ILE A 351 19.85 1.51 16.60
CA ILE A 351 19.18 1.01 17.80
C ILE A 351 18.59 2.23 18.51
N PRO A 352 17.27 2.44 18.44
CA PRO A 352 16.63 3.58 19.11
C PRO A 352 16.58 3.39 20.62
N GLY A 353 16.68 4.51 21.35
CA GLY A 353 16.52 4.51 22.81
C GLY A 353 15.05 4.39 23.21
N ALA A 354 14.16 5.05 22.47
CA ALA A 354 12.72 5.05 22.67
C ALA A 354 11.96 4.76 21.34
N PRO A 355 11.96 3.50 20.87
CA PRO A 355 11.32 3.12 19.60
C PRO A 355 9.82 3.44 19.52
N SER A 356 9.13 3.57 20.66
CA SER A 356 7.70 3.85 20.69
C SER A 356 7.31 5.29 20.31
N VAL A 357 8.27 6.22 20.33
CA VAL A 357 8.05 7.64 20.01
C VAL A 357 8.87 8.11 18.81
N LEU A 358 9.91 7.36 18.43
CA LEU A 358 10.76 7.71 17.29
C LEU A 358 10.10 7.26 15.97
N HIS A 359 9.58 8.23 15.21
CA HIS A 359 8.87 7.96 13.96
C HIS A 359 9.82 7.78 12.77
N HIS A 360 10.89 8.55 12.67
CA HIS A 360 12.03 8.22 11.82
C HIS A 360 13.29 9.01 12.18
N ILE A 361 14.43 8.52 11.69
CA ILE A 361 15.68 9.29 11.61
C ILE A 361 16.25 9.21 10.21
N LEU A 362 16.86 10.29 9.73
CA LEU A 362 17.62 10.31 8.48
C LEU A 362 19.06 10.73 8.79
N THR A 363 20.05 9.95 8.34
CA THR A 363 21.47 10.22 8.65
C THR A 363 22.27 10.51 7.39
N TYR A 364 22.92 11.67 7.36
CA TYR A 364 23.76 12.15 6.26
C TYR A 364 25.20 12.35 6.72
N VAL A 365 26.13 12.25 5.78
CA VAL A 365 27.54 12.63 5.99
C VAL A 365 27.73 14.03 5.46
N THR A 366 28.15 14.95 6.32
CA THR A 366 28.30 16.38 5.99
C THR A 366 29.68 16.89 6.35
N GLY A 367 30.10 17.97 5.69
CA GLY A 367 31.39 18.60 5.94
C GLY A 367 31.48 19.23 7.35
N PRO A 368 32.69 19.40 7.93
CA PRO A 368 32.86 19.91 9.29
C PRO A 368 32.22 21.28 9.53
N LYS A 369 32.19 22.14 8.50
CA LYS A 369 31.60 23.49 8.55
C LYS A 369 30.30 23.61 7.76
N GLU A 370 29.78 22.51 7.23
CA GLU A 370 28.52 22.51 6.51
C GLU A 370 27.37 22.68 7.51
N THR A 371 26.54 23.70 7.28
CA THR A 371 25.23 23.83 7.94
C THR A 371 24.22 23.02 7.14
N PHE A 372 23.51 22.10 7.80
CA PHE A 372 22.61 21.17 7.14
C PHE A 372 21.27 21.11 7.85
N ASP A 373 20.23 21.63 7.19
CA ASP A 373 18.86 21.72 7.73
C ASP A 373 18.01 20.48 7.38
N GLY A 374 18.67 19.35 7.15
CA GLY A 374 18.04 18.10 6.68
C GLY A 374 17.97 17.98 5.16
N GLY A 375 17.99 16.74 4.65
CA GLY A 375 17.94 16.50 3.20
C GLY A 375 16.61 16.92 2.57
N GLU A 376 15.55 16.91 3.36
CA GLU A 376 14.19 17.23 2.92
C GLU A 376 13.95 18.74 2.80
N GLY A 377 14.51 19.57 3.68
CA GLY A 377 14.33 21.02 3.66
C GLY A 377 14.83 21.72 2.40
N GLY A 378 15.88 21.16 1.76
CA GLY A 378 16.39 21.66 0.47
C GLY A 378 15.56 21.24 -0.75
N ALA A 379 14.73 20.21 -0.62
CA ALA A 379 13.97 19.65 -1.74
C ALA A 379 12.86 20.60 -2.23
N GLY A 380 12.40 21.51 -1.37
CA GLY A 380 11.47 22.58 -1.71
C GLY A 380 12.07 23.67 -2.61
N GLY A 381 13.36 23.61 -2.97
CA GLY A 381 14.06 24.70 -3.66
C GLY A 381 14.90 24.27 -4.87
N ARG A 382 14.38 23.46 -5.81
CA ARG A 382 15.03 23.02 -7.09
C ARG A 382 16.47 22.44 -7.01
N ASN A 383 17.14 22.50 -5.87
CA ASN A 383 18.53 22.10 -5.69
C ASN A 383 18.59 20.59 -5.48
N GLN A 384 18.66 19.88 -6.59
CA GLN A 384 18.82 18.42 -6.63
C GLN A 384 20.28 18.07 -6.44
N VAL A 385 20.67 17.88 -5.17
CA VAL A 385 22.05 17.59 -4.80
C VAL A 385 22.17 16.12 -4.44
N ALA A 386 23.13 15.43 -5.05
CA ALA A 386 23.51 14.09 -4.63
C ALA A 386 24.20 14.15 -3.26
N ARG A 387 23.75 13.32 -2.32
CA ARG A 387 24.21 13.31 -0.94
C ARG A 387 24.74 11.94 -0.54
N ARG A 388 25.71 11.95 0.37
CA ARG A 388 26.14 10.78 1.15
C ARG A 388 25.11 10.54 2.25
N PHE A 389 24.09 9.77 1.92
CA PHE A 389 23.08 9.32 2.87
C PHE A 389 23.47 7.93 3.35
N LEU A 390 23.58 7.75 4.67
CA LEU A 390 23.88 6.44 5.25
C LEU A 390 22.63 5.58 5.16
N GLU A 391 21.61 5.90 5.96
CA GLU A 391 20.33 5.19 5.95
C GLU A 391 19.31 5.94 6.82
N GLY A 392 18.04 5.55 6.69
CA GLY A 392 16.97 5.95 7.60
C GLY A 392 16.55 4.85 8.59
N TYR A 393 16.08 5.27 9.76
CA TYR A 393 15.33 4.41 10.67
C TYR A 393 13.83 4.68 10.52
N ALA A 394 13.01 3.63 10.61
CA ALA A 394 11.57 3.70 10.81
C ALA A 394 11.17 2.61 11.83
N PRO A 395 10.06 2.80 12.59
CA PRO A 395 9.58 1.85 13.60
C PRO A 395 9.58 0.39 13.13
N GLY A 396 9.92 -0.53 14.03
CA GLY A 396 9.94 -1.97 13.76
C GLY A 396 11.10 -2.47 12.89
N LYS A 397 11.93 -1.59 12.33
CA LYS A 397 13.16 -2.00 11.63
C LYS A 397 14.20 -2.53 12.64
N ILE A 398 14.55 -3.80 12.53
CA ILE A 398 15.63 -4.45 13.30
C ILE A 398 16.86 -4.79 12.46
N ASP A 399 16.69 -4.86 11.15
CA ASP A 399 17.73 -5.29 10.23
C ASP A 399 18.81 -4.20 10.04
N ALA A 400 20.07 -4.65 9.99
CA ALA A 400 21.16 -3.82 9.50
C ALA A 400 21.02 -3.61 7.98
N MET A 401 21.07 -2.36 7.53
CA MET A 401 21.14 -2.08 6.11
C MET A 401 22.56 -2.34 5.62
N THR A 402 22.71 -3.20 4.61
CA THR A 402 23.98 -3.44 3.93
C THR A 402 23.89 -2.84 2.54
N PHE A 403 24.87 -2.02 2.16
CA PHE A 403 24.93 -1.46 0.80
C PHE A 403 25.21 -2.57 -0.22
N PRO A 404 24.82 -2.39 -1.51
CA PRO A 404 25.12 -3.36 -2.54
C PRO A 404 26.60 -3.75 -2.60
N LYS A 405 26.88 -4.98 -3.05
CA LYS A 405 28.24 -5.53 -3.13
C LYS A 405 29.19 -4.58 -3.88
N ASP A 406 30.40 -4.43 -3.37
CA ASP A 406 31.47 -3.56 -3.91
C ASP A 406 31.09 -2.07 -3.97
N THR A 407 30.09 -1.66 -3.17
CA THR A 407 29.69 -0.26 -2.95
C THR A 407 29.73 0.10 -1.47
N GLY A 408 29.74 1.39 -1.16
CA GLY A 408 29.61 1.89 0.21
C GLY A 408 29.51 3.40 0.26
N VAL A 409 29.22 3.95 1.44
CA VAL A 409 29.19 5.41 1.65
C VAL A 409 30.54 5.86 2.20
N PHE A 410 31.12 6.88 1.58
CA PHE A 410 32.39 7.44 2.00
C PHE A 410 32.19 8.45 3.14
N ILE A 411 32.98 8.34 4.20
CA ILE A 411 33.08 9.34 5.26
C ILE A 411 34.53 9.85 5.28
N PRO A 412 34.80 11.03 4.68
CA PRO A 412 36.12 11.60 4.76
C PRO A 412 36.47 12.01 6.19
N LYS A 413 37.76 12.02 6.50
CA LYS A 413 38.28 12.48 7.79
C LYS A 413 37.72 13.86 8.15
N GLY A 414 37.32 14.01 9.41
CA GLY A 414 36.79 15.28 9.95
C GLY A 414 35.40 15.65 9.44
N HIS A 415 34.71 14.76 8.73
CA HIS A 415 33.27 14.90 8.48
C HIS A 415 32.48 14.42 9.70
N LYS A 416 31.23 14.89 9.77
CA LYS A 416 30.27 14.58 10.84
C LYS A 416 29.07 13.82 10.29
N LEU A 417 28.25 13.30 11.19
CA LEU A 417 26.91 12.82 10.84
C LEU A 417 25.87 13.88 11.18
N SER A 418 25.13 14.34 10.18
CA SER A 418 23.94 15.16 10.39
C SER A 418 22.71 14.27 10.40
N MET A 419 22.02 14.22 11.53
CA MET A 419 20.89 13.37 11.82
C MET A 419 19.63 14.23 11.96
N GLN A 420 18.58 13.88 11.22
CA GLN A 420 17.28 14.52 11.30
C GLN A 420 16.30 13.56 11.98
N PHE A 421 15.80 13.94 13.15
CA PHE A 421 14.85 13.18 13.96
C PHE A 421 13.43 13.71 13.80
N HIS A 422 12.49 12.79 13.65
CA HIS A 422 11.06 13.07 13.75
C HIS A 422 10.46 12.16 14.82
N TYR A 423 9.89 12.80 15.85
CA TYR A 423 9.21 12.13 16.96
C TYR A 423 7.70 12.32 16.88
N THR A 424 6.94 11.34 17.34
CA THR A 424 5.50 11.42 17.50
C THR A 424 5.13 11.10 18.95
N ALA A 425 4.46 12.03 19.62
CA ALA A 425 3.95 11.83 20.96
C ALA A 425 2.87 10.73 20.98
N ASN A 426 2.92 9.84 21.98
CA ASN A 426 2.03 8.67 22.06
C ASN A 426 1.25 8.56 23.38
N GLY A 427 1.16 9.65 24.14
CA GLY A 427 0.53 9.70 25.46
C GLY A 427 1.47 9.40 26.62
N LYS A 428 2.73 9.02 26.37
CA LYS A 428 3.74 8.78 27.40
C LYS A 428 5.03 9.53 27.09
N ALA A 429 5.52 10.32 28.05
CA ALA A 429 6.81 10.98 27.91
C ALA A 429 7.93 9.92 27.88
N ALA A 430 8.95 10.16 27.05
CA ALA A 430 10.08 9.27 26.88
C ALA A 430 11.33 10.07 26.53
N THR A 431 12.50 9.52 26.82
CA THR A 431 13.78 10.07 26.37
C THR A 431 14.37 9.10 25.34
N ASP A 432 14.63 9.59 24.14
CA ASP A 432 15.33 8.85 23.11
C ASP A 432 16.82 9.20 23.14
N GLN A 433 17.67 8.18 23.11
CA GLN A 433 19.09 8.33 22.79
C GLN A 433 19.46 7.21 21.85
N THR A 434 19.25 7.47 20.56
CA THR A 434 19.53 6.51 19.51
C THR A 434 21.03 6.29 19.34
N ILE A 435 21.45 5.04 19.16
CA ILE A 435 22.82 4.69 18.78
C ILE A 435 22.87 4.13 17.36
N VAL A 436 23.95 4.43 16.64
CA VAL A 436 24.16 4.03 15.25
C VAL A 436 25.44 3.21 15.16
N GLY A 437 25.31 1.96 14.73
CA GLY A 437 26.42 1.07 14.44
C GLY A 437 26.89 1.26 13.00
N LEU A 438 28.15 1.63 12.84
CA LEU A 438 28.86 1.74 11.56
C LEU A 438 29.75 0.52 11.36
N TYR A 439 29.60 -0.14 10.21
CA TYR A 439 30.45 -1.25 9.79
C TYR A 439 31.28 -0.79 8.59
N PHE A 440 32.60 -0.93 8.69
CA PHE A 440 33.53 -0.43 7.69
C PHE A 440 34.04 -1.55 6.78
N TYR A 441 34.57 -1.15 5.63
CA TYR A 441 35.45 -2.00 4.84
C TYR A 441 36.91 -1.85 5.30
N ASP A 442 37.67 -2.94 5.25
CA ASP A 442 39.13 -2.90 5.40
C ASP A 442 39.84 -2.27 4.19
N LYS A 443 39.24 -2.41 3.00
CA LYS A 443 39.74 -1.85 1.73
C LYS A 443 38.61 -1.09 1.03
N PRO A 444 38.88 0.08 0.41
CA PRO A 444 37.85 0.83 -0.30
C PRO A 444 37.06 -0.03 -1.30
N PRO A 445 35.71 0.08 -1.32
CA PRO A 445 34.90 -0.54 -2.35
C PRO A 445 35.17 0.12 -3.71
N LYS A 446 34.66 -0.49 -4.79
CA LYS A 446 34.91 0.02 -6.14
C LYS A 446 34.13 1.31 -6.42
N TYR A 447 32.92 1.42 -5.88
CA TYR A 447 32.00 2.52 -6.18
C TYR A 447 31.45 3.19 -4.93
N GLU A 448 31.24 4.51 -5.01
CA GLU A 448 30.56 5.27 -3.96
C GLU A 448 29.05 5.19 -4.16
N TYR A 449 28.32 4.88 -3.08
CA TYR A 449 26.87 4.84 -3.05
C TYR A 449 26.33 6.22 -2.65
N LEU A 450 25.49 6.79 -3.52
CA LEU A 450 24.96 8.15 -3.39
C LEU A 450 23.43 8.13 -3.47
N ASN A 451 22.81 9.14 -2.90
CA ASN A 451 21.37 9.37 -3.02
C ASN A 451 21.10 10.74 -3.63
N LEU A 452 20.34 10.78 -4.72
CA LEU A 452 19.86 11.99 -5.37
C LEU A 452 18.38 12.19 -5.06
N SER A 453 18.01 13.41 -4.69
CA SER A 453 16.60 13.80 -4.53
C SER A 453 16.13 14.52 -5.79
N VAL A 454 15.09 14.00 -6.45
CA VAL A 454 14.44 14.64 -7.60
C VAL A 454 13.06 15.10 -7.15
N SER A 455 12.87 16.41 -7.06
CA SER A 455 11.67 17.03 -6.51
C SER A 455 11.02 18.02 -7.48
N GLY A 456 9.74 18.29 -7.23
CA GLY A 456 8.90 19.21 -7.99
C GLY A 456 8.35 20.35 -7.14
N GLN A 457 8.10 21.49 -7.77
CA GLN A 457 7.30 22.56 -7.16
C GLN A 457 5.82 22.29 -7.39
N PHE A 458 4.99 22.59 -6.42
CA PHE A 458 3.55 22.42 -6.51
C PHE A 458 2.82 23.45 -5.65
N LYS A 459 1.54 23.64 -5.97
CA LYS A 459 0.61 24.44 -5.20
C LYS A 459 -0.76 23.79 -5.32
N ILE A 460 -1.14 23.02 -4.31
CA ILE A 460 -2.30 22.13 -4.35
C ILE A 460 -3.54 22.95 -3.96
N PRO A 461 -4.54 23.10 -4.85
CA PRO A 461 -5.77 23.81 -4.53
C PRO A 461 -6.62 23.05 -3.49
N PRO A 462 -7.48 23.75 -2.74
CA PRO A 462 -8.51 23.12 -1.92
C PRO A 462 -9.34 22.11 -2.73
N HIS A 463 -9.67 20.99 -2.11
CA HIS A 463 -10.56 19.94 -2.64
C HIS A 463 -10.12 19.25 -3.95
N ALA A 464 -8.91 19.54 -4.46
CA ALA A 464 -8.38 18.90 -5.65
C ALA A 464 -8.16 17.39 -5.40
N ARG A 465 -8.57 16.54 -6.34
CA ARG A 465 -8.53 15.07 -6.18
C ARG A 465 -7.33 14.37 -6.80
N ASP A 466 -6.71 15.01 -7.78
CA ASP A 466 -5.64 14.44 -8.59
C ASP A 466 -4.70 15.55 -9.09
N HIS A 467 -4.20 16.36 -8.15
CA HIS A 467 -3.32 17.48 -8.48
C HIS A 467 -1.94 16.97 -8.87
N LYS A 468 -1.59 17.07 -10.15
CA LYS A 468 -0.34 16.55 -10.69
C LYS A 468 0.87 17.34 -10.21
N ALA A 469 1.94 16.62 -9.91
CA ALA A 469 3.27 17.16 -9.61
C ALA A 469 4.35 16.36 -10.34
N ALA A 470 5.47 17.03 -10.64
CA ALA A 470 6.57 16.42 -11.35
C ALA A 470 7.91 17.08 -11.01
N GLY A 471 8.98 16.31 -11.08
CA GLY A 471 10.37 16.75 -10.99
C GLY A 471 11.24 15.97 -11.99
N ASP A 472 12.22 16.65 -12.57
CA ASP A 472 13.10 16.06 -13.59
C ASP A 472 14.58 16.25 -13.20
N HIS A 473 15.44 15.33 -13.59
CA HIS A 473 16.89 15.45 -13.48
C HIS A 473 17.58 14.90 -14.73
N VAL A 474 18.78 15.38 -15.05
CA VAL A 474 19.63 14.81 -16.12
C VAL A 474 20.93 14.33 -15.51
N PHE A 475 21.18 13.01 -15.56
CA PHE A 475 22.47 12.47 -15.15
C PHE A 475 23.54 12.87 -16.19
N THR A 476 24.58 13.57 -15.76
CA THR A 476 25.68 14.02 -16.65
C THR A 476 26.80 13.01 -16.80
N GLU A 477 26.69 11.88 -16.11
CA GLU A 477 27.62 10.76 -16.17
C GLU A 477 26.85 9.43 -16.15
N ASP A 478 27.53 8.35 -16.53
CA ASP A 478 26.94 7.01 -16.46
C ASP A 478 26.75 6.60 -15.00
N VAL A 479 25.54 6.17 -14.65
CA VAL A 479 25.16 5.75 -13.30
C VAL A 479 24.53 4.37 -13.31
N ILE A 480 24.62 3.68 -12.17
CA ILE A 480 23.92 2.42 -11.91
C ILE A 480 22.93 2.69 -10.78
N VAL A 481 21.64 2.62 -11.07
CA VAL A 481 20.55 2.82 -10.11
C VAL A 481 20.29 1.51 -9.38
N HIS A 482 20.34 1.55 -8.05
CA HIS A 482 20.15 0.40 -7.17
C HIS A 482 18.81 0.43 -6.45
N GLY A 483 18.29 1.62 -6.13
CA GLY A 483 17.04 1.75 -5.39
C GLY A 483 16.30 3.05 -5.63
N LEU A 484 15.00 3.02 -5.37
CA LEU A 484 14.08 4.13 -5.60
C LEU A 484 13.12 4.27 -4.41
N ARG A 485 12.82 5.50 -3.98
CA ARG A 485 11.89 5.78 -2.87
C ARG A 485 10.98 6.95 -3.20
N ALA A 486 9.67 6.71 -3.12
CA ALA A 486 8.66 7.76 -3.19
C ALA A 486 8.45 8.39 -1.80
N HIS A 487 8.39 9.72 -1.75
CA HIS A 487 8.15 10.47 -0.52
C HIS A 487 7.20 11.66 -0.76
N MET A 488 6.09 11.65 -0.01
CA MET A 488 5.02 12.65 0.01
C MET A 488 4.42 12.67 1.43
N HIS A 489 3.53 13.62 1.74
CA HIS A 489 2.83 13.63 3.01
C HIS A 489 1.42 13.04 2.88
N PHE A 490 0.48 13.49 3.73
CA PHE A 490 -0.85 12.90 3.86
C PHE A 490 -1.68 12.89 2.58
N ARG A 491 -1.43 13.83 1.67
CA ARG A 491 -2.17 13.93 0.40
C ARG A 491 -1.50 13.20 -0.75
N GLY A 492 -0.37 12.52 -0.52
CA GLY A 492 0.24 11.69 -1.55
C GLY A 492 -0.74 10.68 -2.13
N HIS A 493 -0.87 10.65 -3.46
CA HIS A 493 -1.81 9.77 -4.16
C HIS A 493 -1.07 8.67 -4.93
N ASP A 494 -0.16 9.05 -5.81
CA ASP A 494 0.67 8.14 -6.60
C ASP A 494 2.02 8.78 -6.95
N MET A 495 3.02 7.96 -7.25
CA MET A 495 4.31 8.41 -7.78
C MET A 495 4.94 7.38 -8.72
N LYS A 496 5.54 7.84 -9.81
CA LYS A 496 6.22 7.04 -10.84
C LYS A 496 7.60 7.60 -11.14
N PHE A 497 8.52 6.69 -11.47
CA PHE A 497 9.90 6.97 -11.83
C PHE A 497 10.14 6.42 -13.24
N THR A 498 10.50 7.30 -14.17
CA THR A 498 10.81 6.93 -15.55
C THR A 498 12.12 7.54 -16.00
N ALA A 499 12.70 6.99 -17.07
CA ALA A 499 13.94 7.45 -17.66
C ALA A 499 13.84 7.48 -19.19
N ASP A 500 14.14 8.63 -19.77
CA ASP A 500 14.28 8.85 -21.21
C ASP A 500 15.79 8.84 -21.54
N LEU A 501 16.25 7.77 -22.19
CA LEU A 501 17.66 7.56 -22.55
C LEU A 501 18.05 8.37 -23.80
N PRO A 502 19.34 8.69 -23.99
CA PRO A 502 19.81 9.45 -25.15
C PRO A 502 19.54 8.80 -26.51
N ASP A 503 19.35 7.48 -26.55
CA ASP A 503 19.03 6.70 -27.75
C ASP A 503 17.52 6.74 -28.11
N GLY A 504 16.69 7.41 -27.30
CA GLY A 504 15.24 7.47 -27.44
C GLY A 504 14.48 6.36 -26.69
N THR A 505 15.18 5.41 -26.06
CA THR A 505 14.55 4.37 -25.24
C THR A 505 13.92 4.98 -24.00
N LYS A 506 12.68 4.56 -23.68
CA LYS A 506 12.00 4.92 -22.44
C LYS A 506 11.93 3.74 -21.49
N LYS A 507 12.23 3.96 -20.21
CA LYS A 507 12.14 2.94 -19.16
C LYS A 507 11.22 3.41 -18.05
N GLU A 508 10.30 2.55 -17.63
CA GLU A 508 9.59 2.69 -16.36
C GLU A 508 10.37 1.90 -15.30
N LEU A 509 10.74 2.55 -14.20
CA LEU A 509 11.62 1.96 -13.19
C LEU A 509 10.90 1.65 -11.89
N LEU A 510 9.97 2.50 -11.48
CA LEU A 510 9.11 2.31 -10.30
C LEU A 510 7.75 2.95 -10.57
N SER A 511 6.68 2.28 -10.15
CA SER A 511 5.33 2.82 -10.10
C SER A 511 4.73 2.50 -8.73
N VAL A 512 4.31 3.52 -7.98
CA VAL A 512 3.63 3.43 -6.69
C VAL A 512 2.19 3.94 -6.90
N PRO A 513 1.28 3.11 -7.43
CA PRO A 513 -0.05 3.56 -7.86
C PRO A 513 -1.04 3.83 -6.72
N ASN A 514 -0.75 3.34 -5.52
CA ASN A 514 -1.54 3.62 -4.32
C ASN A 514 -0.60 4.01 -3.19
N TYR A 515 -0.08 5.23 -3.26
CA TYR A 515 0.83 5.74 -2.25
C TYR A 515 0.14 5.78 -0.88
N SER A 516 0.87 5.41 0.17
CA SER A 516 0.43 5.64 1.54
C SER A 516 1.59 6.17 2.37
N TYR A 517 1.36 7.32 3.00
CA TYR A 517 2.29 7.99 3.89
C TYR A 517 2.86 7.09 5.00
N ALA A 518 2.09 6.11 5.48
CA ALA A 518 2.53 5.20 6.54
C ALA A 518 3.60 4.17 6.08
N TRP A 519 3.91 4.11 4.78
CA TRP A 519 4.85 3.14 4.23
C TRP A 519 5.68 3.76 3.10
N GLN A 520 6.95 4.06 3.39
CA GLN A 520 7.82 4.79 2.47
C GLN A 520 9.23 4.20 2.39
N PRO A 521 9.40 2.90 2.08
CA PRO A 521 10.71 2.28 2.02
C PRO A 521 11.48 2.69 0.77
N THR A 522 12.80 2.52 0.81
CA THR A 522 13.61 2.45 -0.41
C THR A 522 13.43 1.06 -1.02
N TYR A 523 12.82 0.98 -2.20
CA TYR A 523 12.70 -0.27 -2.95
C TYR A 523 14.01 -0.58 -3.68
N GLN A 524 14.59 -1.74 -3.38
CA GLN A 524 15.90 -2.16 -3.91
C GLN A 524 15.69 -3.03 -5.15
N LEU A 525 16.15 -2.55 -6.31
CA LEU A 525 16.05 -3.27 -7.57
C LEU A 525 16.77 -4.62 -7.46
N ILE A 526 16.11 -5.70 -7.87
CA ILE A 526 16.77 -7.01 -8.00
C ILE A 526 17.86 -6.94 -9.06
N GLU A 527 17.57 -6.26 -10.16
CA GLU A 527 18.50 -5.98 -11.25
C GLU A 527 18.76 -4.47 -11.32
N PRO A 528 19.92 -4.00 -10.82
CA PRO A 528 20.29 -2.60 -10.93
C PRO A 528 20.32 -2.12 -12.39
N VAL A 529 19.89 -0.89 -12.63
CA VAL A 529 19.73 -0.35 -13.98
C VAL A 529 20.84 0.64 -14.30
N THR A 530 21.62 0.36 -15.34
CA THR A 530 22.60 1.32 -15.87
C THR A 530 21.90 2.38 -16.72
N LEU A 531 22.11 3.65 -16.39
CA LEU A 531 21.66 4.80 -17.16
C LEU A 531 22.89 5.53 -17.72
N PRO A 532 23.02 5.70 -19.04
CA PRO A 532 24.12 6.45 -19.63
C PRO A 532 24.01 7.95 -19.34
N ALA A 533 25.14 8.65 -19.43
CA ALA A 533 25.20 10.11 -19.38
C ALA A 533 24.24 10.73 -20.42
N GLY A 534 23.55 11.79 -20.01
CA GLY A 534 22.51 12.45 -20.80
C GLY A 534 21.11 11.87 -20.60
N THR A 535 20.95 10.77 -19.84
CA THR A 535 19.62 10.25 -19.49
C THR A 535 18.84 11.28 -18.67
N LYS A 536 17.64 11.62 -19.14
CA LYS A 536 16.69 12.44 -18.40
C LYS A 536 15.78 11.53 -17.58
N VAL A 537 15.79 11.69 -16.27
CA VAL A 537 14.89 10.97 -15.36
C VAL A 537 13.75 11.86 -14.91
N HIS A 538 12.60 11.23 -14.69
CA HIS A 538 11.35 11.89 -14.33
C HIS A 538 10.78 11.24 -13.08
N VAL A 539 10.34 12.08 -12.15
CA VAL A 539 9.48 11.70 -11.03
C VAL A 539 8.15 12.40 -11.26
N THR A 540 7.08 11.63 -11.47
CA THR A 540 5.73 12.16 -11.74
C THR A 540 4.74 11.55 -10.77
N GLY A 541 3.64 12.24 -10.47
CA GLY A 541 2.66 11.75 -9.51
C GLY A 541 1.55 12.75 -9.25
N ALA A 542 0.80 12.53 -8.18
CA ALA A 542 -0.31 13.40 -7.82
C ALA A 542 -0.57 13.49 -6.31
N PHE A 543 -1.35 14.50 -5.94
CA PHE A 543 -1.93 14.68 -4.62
C PHE A 543 -3.46 14.59 -4.64
N ASP A 544 -4.06 14.00 -3.60
CA ASP A 544 -5.50 14.02 -3.32
C ASP A 544 -5.78 14.86 -2.06
N ASN A 545 -6.09 16.14 -2.28
CA ASN A 545 -6.54 17.10 -1.27
C ASN A 545 -8.08 17.13 -1.12
N SER A 546 -8.78 16.07 -1.51
CA SER A 546 -10.22 15.98 -1.30
C SER A 546 -10.58 15.36 0.04
N LYS A 547 -11.86 15.46 0.39
CA LYS A 547 -12.45 14.82 1.57
C LYS A 547 -12.51 13.29 1.50
N TRP A 548 -12.21 12.71 0.34
CA TRP A 548 -12.28 11.26 0.11
C TRP A 548 -10.94 10.57 0.34
N ASN A 549 -9.86 11.33 0.48
CA ASN A 549 -8.61 10.81 1.00
C ASN A 549 -8.72 10.71 2.54
N PRO A 550 -8.74 9.49 3.12
CA PRO A 550 -8.92 9.31 4.56
C PRO A 550 -7.73 9.83 5.39
N ALA A 551 -6.57 10.03 4.77
CA ALA A 551 -5.41 10.61 5.45
C ALA A 551 -5.43 12.15 5.46
N ASN A 552 -6.28 12.80 4.65
CA ASN A 552 -6.29 14.25 4.51
C ASN A 552 -6.89 14.93 5.77
N PRO A 553 -6.10 15.69 6.55
CA PRO A 553 -6.58 16.30 7.78
C PRO A 553 -7.49 17.51 7.54
N ASP A 554 -7.35 18.20 6.40
CA ASP A 554 -8.12 19.38 6.07
C ASP A 554 -8.12 19.61 4.54
N PRO A 555 -9.22 19.27 3.84
CA PRO A 555 -9.31 19.41 2.39
C PRO A 555 -9.58 20.85 1.94
N SER A 556 -9.86 21.79 2.84
CA SER A 556 -10.18 23.18 2.50
C SER A 556 -8.94 24.08 2.34
N LYS A 557 -7.77 23.60 2.76
CA LYS A 557 -6.52 24.34 2.70
C LYS A 557 -5.86 24.25 1.33
N GLU A 558 -5.29 25.37 0.91
CA GLU A 558 -4.34 25.43 -0.20
C GLU A 558 -2.94 25.13 0.34
N LEU A 559 -2.25 24.16 -0.27
CA LEU A 559 -0.98 23.67 0.24
C LEU A 559 0.21 23.90 -0.70
N THR A 560 1.36 24.12 -0.10
CA THR A 560 2.67 24.22 -0.75
C THR A 560 3.66 23.29 -0.03
N PHE A 561 4.92 23.33 -0.45
CA PHE A 561 5.99 22.64 0.25
C PHE A 561 6.06 23.03 1.73
N GLY A 562 6.26 22.05 2.61
CA GLY A 562 6.56 22.25 4.02
C GLY A 562 7.06 20.97 4.68
N LEU A 563 7.71 21.11 5.84
CA LEU A 563 8.34 19.98 6.54
C LEU A 563 7.33 19.13 7.33
N GLN A 564 6.22 19.74 7.75
CA GLN A 564 5.27 19.05 8.61
C GLN A 564 4.35 18.15 7.79
N SER A 565 3.90 17.04 8.37
CA SER A 565 3.08 16.06 7.64
C SER A 565 1.69 16.59 7.23
N TRP A 566 1.22 17.70 7.79
CA TRP A 566 0.02 18.39 7.31
C TRP A 566 0.28 19.39 6.17
N ASP A 567 1.54 19.80 5.96
CA ASP A 567 2.02 20.40 4.71
C ASP A 567 2.24 19.29 3.67
N GLU A 568 3.00 19.54 2.59
CA GLU A 568 3.31 18.50 1.61
C GLU A 568 4.76 18.51 1.12
N MET A 569 5.17 17.36 0.59
CA MET A 569 6.42 17.18 -0.17
C MET A 569 6.16 16.37 -1.44
N PHE A 570 7.01 16.57 -2.44
CA PHE A 570 7.05 15.75 -3.65
C PHE A 570 8.50 15.41 -3.98
N ILE A 571 8.98 14.27 -3.48
CA ILE A 571 10.38 13.87 -3.63
C ILE A 571 10.46 12.42 -4.09
N GLY A 572 11.17 12.19 -5.18
CA GLY A 572 11.64 10.87 -5.56
C GLY A 572 13.13 10.73 -5.30
N TYR A 573 13.51 9.82 -4.41
CA TYR A 573 14.92 9.54 -4.14
C TYR A 573 15.44 8.43 -5.06
N TRP A 574 16.64 8.63 -5.57
CA TRP A 574 17.39 7.73 -6.43
C TRP A 574 18.68 7.32 -5.73
N SER A 575 18.79 6.05 -5.36
CA SER A 575 20.02 5.50 -4.80
C SER A 575 20.85 4.88 -5.92
N TYR A 576 22.07 5.38 -6.14
CA TYR A 576 22.87 5.03 -7.30
C TYR A 576 24.38 5.04 -7.02
N THR A 577 25.15 4.49 -7.94
CA THR A 577 26.62 4.60 -7.99
C THR A 577 27.06 5.15 -9.33
N THR A 578 28.18 5.86 -9.39
CA THR A 578 28.83 6.23 -10.67
C THR A 578 29.51 5.00 -11.29
N VAL A 579 29.50 4.87 -12.63
CA VAL A 579 30.20 3.77 -13.32
C VAL A 579 31.74 3.91 -13.22
N LYS A 580 32.24 5.13 -13.01
CA LYS A 580 33.67 5.39 -12.76
C LYS A 580 34.02 5.10 -11.28
N PRO A 581 35.17 4.48 -10.97
CA PRO A 581 35.58 4.18 -9.61
C PRO A 581 35.72 5.43 -8.73
N ALA A 582 35.42 5.30 -7.44
CA ALA A 582 35.34 6.39 -6.47
C ALA A 582 36.64 7.18 -6.22
N ASN A 583 37.81 6.66 -6.63
CA ASN A 583 39.13 7.26 -6.41
C ASN A 583 39.37 8.60 -7.14
N ARG A 584 38.33 9.28 -7.65
CA ARG A 584 38.42 10.58 -8.33
C ARG A 584 37.70 11.74 -7.63
N LEU A 585 36.91 11.52 -6.58
CA LEU A 585 36.22 12.63 -5.88
C LEU A 585 37.09 13.33 -4.80
N SER A 586 38.31 12.86 -4.57
CA SER A 586 39.32 13.57 -3.78
C SER A 586 40.02 14.64 -4.63
N ASN A 587 39.37 15.78 -4.91
CA ASN A 587 39.97 17.10 -5.23
C ASN A 587 39.11 18.01 -6.13
N THR A 588 37.81 18.14 -5.89
CA THR A 588 37.08 19.32 -6.40
C THR A 588 36.28 19.97 -5.30
N GLY A 589 36.98 20.74 -4.46
CA GLY A 589 36.40 21.94 -3.88
C GLY A 589 36.04 22.89 -5.01
N GLN A 590 34.84 22.79 -5.54
CA GLN A 590 34.19 23.88 -6.24
C GLN A 590 32.77 23.99 -5.71
N SER A 591 32.56 25.02 -4.89
CA SER A 591 31.26 25.64 -4.77
C SER A 591 30.78 26.01 -6.17
N GLN A 592 29.73 25.37 -6.65
CA GLN A 592 28.88 26.00 -7.65
C GLN A 592 27.74 26.67 -6.90
N ARG A 593 27.62 27.98 -7.13
CA ARG A 593 26.68 28.91 -6.53
C ARG A 593 25.25 28.59 -6.93
#